data_AF-A0A4Q3I0H1-F1
#
_entry.id   AF-A0A4Q3I0H1-F1
#
_cell.length_a   1.000
_cell.length_b   1.000
_cell.length_c   1.000
_cell.angle_alpha   90.00
_cell.angle_beta   90.00
_cell.angle_gamma   90.00
#
_symmetry.space_group_name_H-M   'P 1'
#
loop_
_entity.id
_entity.type
_entity.pdbx_description
1 polymer ?
#
loop_
_entity_poly.entity_id
_entity_poly.type
_entity_poly.pdbx_seq_one_letter_code
_entity_poly.pdbx_strand_id
1 'polypeptide(L)'
;RGGVSGSVGIPLWELVIGGLGISLGLLLYGPKLVRLVGAEITKLNPMRAYCVSSSTALTVIVASWVGLPVSSTHIAVGAVFGVGFFREWYTRHSRRRYEYMRVRAGKDPDVGQEHEHDENEVKRRFLVRRSHFLSIIAAWMITLPASAALAALVATVIFALFV
;
A
#
# COMPACT_ATOMS: atom_id res chain seq x y z
N ARG A 1 -38.53 0.19 -8.62
CA ARG A 1 -37.95 0.45 -9.95
C ARG A 1 -36.50 -0.04 -9.88
N GLY A 2 -36.06 -1.17 -10.40
CA GLY A 2 -36.60 -2.10 -11.39
C GLY A 2 -35.38 -2.63 -12.17
N GLY A 3 -34.94 -3.85 -11.83
CA GLY A 3 -33.94 -4.71 -12.48
C GLY A 3 -32.91 -4.12 -13.44
N VAL A 4 -31.63 -4.11 -13.03
CA VAL A 4 -30.51 -4.24 -13.96
C VAL A 4 -29.93 -5.63 -13.78
N SER A 5 -30.68 -6.62 -14.26
CA SER A 5 -30.17 -7.97 -14.53
C SER A 5 -30.28 -8.19 -16.02
N GLY A 6 -29.47 -7.44 -16.76
CA GLY A 6 -29.11 -7.73 -18.13
C GLY A 6 -27.60 -7.79 -18.15
N SER A 7 -27.02 -8.84 -18.72
CA SER A 7 -25.60 -8.84 -19.07
C SER A 7 -25.41 -7.72 -20.08
N VAL A 8 -25.11 -6.51 -19.59
CA VAL A 8 -24.78 -5.36 -20.43
C VAL A 8 -23.45 -5.73 -21.05
N GLY A 9 -23.50 -6.28 -22.27
CA GLY A 9 -22.31 -6.56 -23.06
C GLY A 9 -21.57 -5.25 -23.23
N ILE A 10 -20.43 -5.12 -22.53
CA ILE A 10 -19.58 -3.94 -22.62
C ILE A 10 -19.01 -3.95 -24.04
N PRO A 11 -19.31 -2.95 -24.88
CA PRO A 11 -18.83 -2.97 -26.24
C PRO A 11 -17.30 -2.84 -26.30
N LEU A 12 -16.71 -3.37 -27.37
CA LEU A 12 -15.25 -3.49 -27.47
C LEU A 12 -14.55 -2.12 -27.54
N TRP A 13 -15.23 -1.09 -28.03
CA TRP A 13 -14.64 0.24 -28.19
C TRP A 13 -14.45 0.94 -26.83
N GLU A 14 -15.34 0.76 -25.85
CA GLU A 14 -15.18 1.28 -24.49
C GLU A 14 -14.02 0.61 -23.76
N LEU A 15 -13.84 -0.71 -23.97
CA LEU A 15 -12.70 -1.45 -23.42
C LEU A 15 -11.38 -0.94 -24.00
N VAL A 16 -11.33 -0.65 -25.32
CA VAL A 16 -10.15 -0.10 -25.98
C VAL A 16 -9.84 1.32 -25.49
N ILE A 17 -10.85 2.21 -25.42
CA ILE A 17 -10.65 3.58 -24.92
C ILE A 17 -10.22 3.56 -23.45
N GLY A 18 -10.85 2.74 -22.61
CA GLY A 18 -10.48 2.58 -21.21
C GLY A 18 -9.05 2.06 -21.04
N GLY A 19 -8.69 1.03 -21.81
CA GLY A 19 -7.33 0.47 -21.81
C GLY A 19 -6.28 1.50 -22.23
N LEU A 20 -6.51 2.22 -23.33
CA LEU A 20 -5.60 3.28 -23.81
C LEU A 20 -5.49 4.42 -22.80
N GLY A 21 -6.59 4.83 -22.17
CA GLY A 21 -6.59 5.85 -21.14
C GLY A 21 -5.76 5.46 -19.91
N ILE A 22 -5.90 4.21 -19.44
CA ILE A 22 -5.09 3.68 -18.33
C ILE A 22 -3.62 3.61 -18.72
N SER A 23 -3.30 3.08 -19.92
CA SER A 23 -1.92 3.00 -20.42
C SER A 23 -1.26 4.36 -20.54
N LEU A 24 -1.96 5.37 -21.08
CA LEU A 24 -1.44 6.73 -21.21
C LEU A 24 -1.24 7.39 -19.83
N GLY A 25 -2.20 7.21 -18.91
CA GLY A 25 -2.08 7.72 -17.54
C GLY A 25 -0.89 7.11 -16.78
N LEU A 26 -0.67 5.80 -16.93
CA LEU A 26 0.49 5.10 -16.38
C LEU A 26 1.80 5.57 -17.01
N LEU A 27 1.83 5.89 -18.30
CA LEU A 27 3.04 6.38 -18.96
C LEU A 27 3.43 7.78 -18.45
N LEU A 28 2.45 8.66 -18.22
CA LEU A 28 2.67 10.03 -17.74
C LEU A 28 3.01 10.09 -16.24
N TYR A 29 2.31 9.34 -15.39
CA TYR A 29 2.41 9.45 -13.93
C TYR A 29 3.00 8.22 -13.24
N GLY A 30 3.12 7.09 -13.94
CA GLY A 30 3.66 5.83 -13.39
C GLY A 30 5.06 5.95 -12.80
N PRO A 31 6.04 6.61 -13.46
CA PRO A 31 7.38 6.75 -12.91
C PRO A 31 7.42 7.48 -11.55
N LYS A 32 6.54 8.47 -11.34
CA LYS A 32 6.42 9.19 -10.06
C LYS A 32 5.85 8.27 -8.97
N LEU A 33 4.80 7.51 -9.31
CA LEU A 33 4.16 6.54 -8.43
C LEU A 33 5.13 5.43 -7.99
N VAL A 34 5.89 4.85 -8.93
CA VAL A 34 6.88 3.81 -8.65
C VAL A 34 7.99 4.33 -7.72
N ARG A 35 8.47 5.56 -7.95
CA ARG A 35 9.49 6.19 -7.09
C ARG A 35 8.97 6.47 -5.69
N LEU A 36 7.73 6.97 -5.56
CA LEU A 36 7.09 7.22 -4.27
C LEU A 36 7.00 5.94 -3.44
N VAL A 37 6.42 4.88 -4.01
CA VAL A 37 6.25 3.60 -3.30
C VAL A 37 7.59 2.94 -2.97
N GLY A 38 8.56 3.00 -3.89
CA GLY A 38 9.86 2.36 -3.75
C GLY A 38 10.83 3.09 -2.79
N ALA A 39 10.71 4.40 -2.63
CA ALA A 39 11.63 5.19 -1.79
C ALA A 39 11.06 5.54 -0.40
N GLU A 40 9.77 5.86 -0.30
CA GLU A 40 9.18 6.45 0.92
C GLU A 40 8.59 5.43 1.89
N ILE A 41 8.04 4.30 1.40
CA ILE A 41 7.28 3.38 2.25
C ILE A 41 8.18 2.32 2.88
N THR A 42 9.04 1.64 2.11
CA THR A 42 10.06 0.72 2.65
C THR A 42 11.26 0.60 1.70
N LYS A 43 12.50 0.48 2.22
CA LYS A 43 13.67 0.06 1.40
C LYS A 43 13.47 -1.38 0.92
N LEU A 44 12.80 -1.55 -0.22
CA LEU A 44 12.49 -2.85 -0.82
C LEU A 44 13.72 -3.40 -1.56
N ASN A 45 14.19 -4.56 -1.12
CA ASN A 45 15.10 -5.42 -1.89
C ASN A 45 14.26 -6.11 -3.00
N PRO A 46 14.79 -6.47 -4.19
CA PRO A 46 14.00 -7.08 -5.27
C PRO A 46 13.19 -8.30 -4.83
N MET A 47 13.74 -9.12 -3.93
CA MET A 47 13.02 -10.26 -3.33
C MET A 47 11.75 -9.85 -2.58
N ARG A 48 11.78 -8.70 -1.88
CA ARG A 48 10.62 -8.19 -1.14
C ARG A 48 9.59 -7.60 -2.09
N ALA A 49 10.05 -6.89 -3.13
CA ALA A 49 9.17 -6.35 -4.17
C ALA A 49 8.42 -7.48 -4.87
N TYR A 50 9.11 -8.59 -5.16
CA TYR A 50 8.50 -9.78 -5.73
C TYR A 50 7.40 -10.36 -4.83
N CYS A 51 7.63 -10.48 -3.51
CA CYS A 51 6.59 -10.94 -2.58
C CYS A 51 5.37 -10.01 -2.54
N VAL A 52 5.59 -8.69 -2.59
CA VAL A 52 4.49 -7.71 -2.62
C VAL A 52 3.70 -7.83 -3.92
N SER A 53 4.38 -7.90 -5.08
CA SER A 53 3.72 -8.00 -6.38
C SER A 53 2.97 -9.31 -6.56
N SER A 54 3.55 -10.44 -6.11
CA SER A 54 2.88 -11.74 -6.21
C SER A 54 1.66 -11.83 -5.29
N SER A 55 1.75 -11.33 -4.06
CA SER A 55 0.59 -11.25 -3.15
C SER A 55 -0.50 -10.36 -3.73
N THR A 56 -0.15 -9.19 -4.27
CA THR A 56 -1.12 -8.25 -4.86
C THR A 56 -1.81 -8.87 -6.06
N ALA A 57 -1.04 -9.47 -6.98
CA ALA A 57 -1.58 -10.12 -8.18
C ALA A 57 -2.51 -11.27 -7.81
N LEU A 58 -2.11 -12.12 -6.86
CA LEU A 58 -2.93 -13.25 -6.40
C LEU A 58 -4.28 -12.76 -5.85
N THR A 59 -4.27 -11.74 -4.98
CA THR A 59 -5.51 -11.19 -4.42
C THR A 59 -6.40 -10.57 -5.49
N VAL A 60 -5.82 -9.84 -6.45
CA VAL A 60 -6.59 -9.26 -7.57
C VAL A 60 -7.23 -10.37 -8.41
N ILE A 61 -6.49 -11.41 -8.78
CA ILE A 61 -7.00 -12.53 -9.58
C ILE A 61 -8.14 -13.23 -8.85
N VAL A 62 -7.98 -13.53 -7.57
CA VAL A 62 -9.03 -14.18 -6.76
C VAL A 62 -10.27 -13.28 -6.66
N ALA A 63 -10.09 -11.98 -6.43
CA ALA A 63 -11.22 -11.04 -6.37
C ALA A 63 -11.94 -10.91 -7.74
N SER A 64 -11.18 -10.91 -8.84
CA SER A 64 -11.73 -10.91 -10.20
C SER A 64 -12.52 -12.18 -10.49
N TRP A 65 -12.09 -13.35 -10.00
CA TRP A 65 -12.86 -14.60 -10.13
C TRP A 65 -14.19 -14.57 -9.38
N VAL A 66 -14.22 -13.94 -8.20
CA VAL A 66 -15.46 -13.77 -7.42
C VAL A 66 -16.33 -12.62 -7.97
N GLY A 67 -15.83 -11.85 -8.94
CA GLY A 67 -16.58 -10.76 -9.58
C GLY A 67 -16.77 -9.54 -8.68
N LEU A 68 -16.00 -9.41 -7.59
CA LEU A 68 -16.12 -8.29 -6.67
C LEU A 68 -15.26 -7.10 -7.14
N PRO A 69 -15.82 -5.88 -7.22
CA PRO A 69 -15.05 -4.69 -7.52
C PRO A 69 -14.18 -4.33 -6.31
N VAL A 70 -12.89 -4.66 -6.39
CA VAL A 70 -11.91 -4.38 -5.33
C VAL A 70 -10.96 -3.26 -5.74
N SER A 71 -10.54 -2.47 -4.75
CA SER A 71 -9.56 -1.41 -4.94
C SER A 71 -8.14 -1.98 -5.00
N SER A 72 -7.52 -1.96 -6.18
CA SER A 72 -6.13 -2.42 -6.39
C SER A 72 -5.11 -1.63 -5.56
N THR A 73 -5.38 -0.36 -5.27
CA THR A 73 -4.54 0.46 -4.39
C THR A 73 -4.56 -0.04 -2.95
N HIS A 74 -5.71 -0.43 -2.40
CA HIS A 74 -5.78 -0.99 -1.05
C HIS A 74 -5.03 -2.31 -0.95
N ILE A 75 -5.15 -3.17 -1.97
CA ILE A 75 -4.45 -4.44 -2.01
C ILE A 75 -2.93 -4.21 -2.04
N ALA A 76 -2.45 -3.35 -2.95
CA ALA A 76 -1.03 -3.05 -3.09
C ALA A 76 -0.45 -2.42 -1.81
N VAL A 77 -1.15 -1.43 -1.24
CA VAL A 77 -0.75 -0.76 0.01
C VAL A 77 -0.73 -1.76 1.17
N GLY A 78 -1.76 -2.60 1.29
CA GLY A 78 -1.84 -3.66 2.29
C GLY A 78 -0.69 -4.67 2.19
N ALA A 79 -0.33 -5.10 0.98
CA ALA A 79 0.80 -6.00 0.75
C ALA A 79 2.16 -5.37 1.15
N VAL A 80 2.38 -4.09 0.80
CA VAL A 80 3.60 -3.36 1.20
C VAL A 80 3.71 -3.25 2.72
N PHE A 81 2.62 -2.84 3.38
CA PHE A 81 2.59 -2.75 4.84
C PHE A 81 2.73 -4.12 5.49
N GLY A 82 2.14 -5.17 4.94
CA GLY A 82 2.28 -6.55 5.42
C GLY A 82 3.75 -7.01 5.47
N VAL A 83 4.51 -6.80 4.39
CA VAL A 83 5.95 -7.12 4.36
C VAL A 83 6.76 -6.23 5.31
N GLY A 84 6.38 -4.96 5.45
CA GLY A 84 6.98 -4.02 6.41
C GLY A 84 6.80 -4.46 7.87
N PHE A 85 5.57 -4.80 8.27
CA PHE A 85 5.26 -5.31 9.61
C PHE A 85 5.88 -6.68 9.87
N PHE A 86 5.88 -7.58 8.89
CA PHE A 86 6.53 -8.89 9.01
C PHE A 86 8.04 -8.75 9.28
N ARG A 87 8.72 -7.80 8.62
CA ARG A 87 10.14 -7.52 8.89
C ARG A 87 10.35 -7.05 10.33
N GLU A 88 9.52 -6.13 10.80
CA GLU A 88 9.62 -5.58 12.15
C GLU A 88 9.43 -6.70 13.18
N TRP A 89 8.37 -7.50 12.99
CA TRP A 89 8.08 -8.65 13.84
C TRP A 89 9.22 -9.68 13.83
N TYR A 90 9.72 -10.05 12.65
CA TYR A 90 10.84 -10.99 12.52
C TYR A 90 12.12 -10.45 13.17
N THR A 91 12.40 -9.16 13.02
CA THR A 91 13.57 -8.52 13.66
C THR A 91 13.43 -8.48 15.18
N ARG A 92 12.20 -8.30 15.69
CA ARG A 92 11.88 -8.31 17.12
C ARG A 92 11.91 -9.72 17.74
N HIS A 93 11.50 -10.75 17.00
CA HIS A 93 11.42 -12.14 17.50
C HIS A 93 12.68 -12.98 17.24
N SER A 94 13.56 -12.57 16.32
CA SER A 94 14.76 -13.35 15.98
C SER A 94 15.86 -13.16 17.04
N ARG A 95 15.81 -13.96 18.11
CA ARG A 95 16.89 -14.06 19.12
C ARG A 95 18.25 -14.37 18.50
N ARG A 96 18.29 -15.19 17.45
CA ARG A 96 19.52 -15.55 16.71
C ARG A 96 20.22 -14.33 16.10
N ARG A 97 19.49 -13.31 15.63
CA ARG A 97 20.12 -12.14 14.99
C ARG A 97 20.79 -11.20 16.00
N TYR A 98 20.23 -11.10 17.21
CA TYR A 98 20.87 -10.42 18.33
C TYR A 98 22.19 -11.10 18.70
N GLU A 99 22.21 -12.43 18.71
CA GLU A 99 23.42 -13.22 18.95
C GLU A 99 24.44 -13.11 17.82
N TYR A 100 24.04 -13.22 16.54
CA TYR A 100 24.96 -13.02 15.41
C TYR A 100 25.55 -11.60 15.38
N MET A 101 24.78 -10.57 15.79
CA MET A 101 25.33 -9.21 15.95
C MET A 101 26.26 -9.10 17.16
N ARG A 102 25.99 -9.78 18.28
CA ARG A 102 26.92 -9.88 19.44
C ARG A 102 28.23 -10.56 19.05
N VAL A 103 28.17 -11.68 18.33
CA VAL A 103 29.36 -12.47 17.95
C VAL A 103 30.18 -11.76 16.88
N ARG A 104 29.54 -11.10 15.90
CA ARG A 104 30.24 -10.33 14.84
C ARG A 104 30.76 -8.98 15.32
N ALA A 105 30.19 -8.42 16.39
CA ALA A 105 30.65 -7.15 16.97
C ALA A 105 32.04 -7.26 17.61
N GLY A 106 32.61 -8.46 17.79
CA GLY A 106 34.04 -8.67 18.07
C GLY A 106 34.58 -7.80 19.19
N LYS A 107 33.77 -7.51 20.21
CA LYS A 107 34.19 -6.74 21.37
C LYS A 107 34.49 -7.76 22.45
N ASP A 108 35.76 -7.88 22.81
CA ASP A 108 36.23 -8.71 23.91
C ASP A 108 35.35 -8.47 25.15
N PRO A 109 35.15 -9.50 25.99
CA PRO A 109 34.44 -9.38 27.25
C PRO A 109 35.30 -8.60 28.27
N ASP A 110 35.58 -7.32 27.99
CA ASP A 110 36.25 -6.45 28.96
C ASP A 110 35.21 -5.77 29.85
N VAL A 111 35.07 -6.38 31.03
CA VAL A 111 34.88 -5.79 32.36
C VAL A 111 34.30 -4.36 32.42
N GLY A 112 33.09 -4.23 32.96
CA GLY A 112 32.80 -3.16 33.91
C GLY A 112 32.12 -1.87 33.44
N GLN A 113 31.54 -1.78 32.25
CA GLN A 113 30.60 -0.68 31.95
C GLN A 113 29.17 -1.21 31.91
N GLU A 114 28.39 -0.83 32.92
CA GLU A 114 26.94 -0.76 32.82
C GLU A 114 26.61 0.19 31.66
N HIS A 115 26.57 -0.35 30.45
CA HIS A 115 26.01 0.34 29.31
C HIS A 115 24.53 0.53 29.62
N GLU A 116 24.20 1.70 30.16
CA GLU A 116 22.85 2.24 30.22
C GLU A 116 22.23 1.99 28.85
N HIS A 117 21.39 0.95 28.79
CA HIS A 117 20.77 0.49 27.57
C HIS A 117 19.75 1.56 27.23
N ASP A 118 20.19 2.58 26.49
CA ASP A 118 19.38 3.73 26.16
C ASP A 118 18.21 3.22 25.29
N GLU A 119 17.10 2.88 25.95
CA GLU A 119 15.88 2.38 25.32
C GLU A 119 15.41 3.35 24.23
N ASN A 120 15.82 4.61 24.34
CA ASN A 120 15.58 5.68 23.40
C ASN A 120 16.27 5.46 22.05
N GLU A 121 17.44 4.79 22.01
CA GLU A 121 18.14 4.49 20.75
C GLU A 121 17.48 3.33 19.98
N VAL A 122 16.97 2.33 20.70
CA VAL A 122 16.17 1.23 20.12
C VAL A 122 14.81 1.75 19.66
N LYS A 123 14.18 2.66 20.43
CA LYS A 123 12.97 3.38 20.03
C LYS A 123 13.19 4.28 18.80
N ARG A 124 14.39 4.84 18.60
CA ARG A 124 14.71 5.63 17.40
C ARG A 124 14.90 4.79 16.14
N ARG A 125 15.17 3.48 16.27
CA ARG A 125 15.28 2.53 15.14
C ARG A 125 13.93 1.90 14.75
N PHE A 126 12.79 2.46 15.18
CA PHE A 126 11.50 2.03 14.66
C PHE A 126 11.39 2.36 13.16
N LEU A 127 11.64 1.35 12.33
CA LEU A 127 11.64 1.40 10.86
C LEU A 127 10.24 1.36 10.25
N VAL A 128 9.19 1.39 11.07
CA VAL A 128 7.81 1.55 10.61
C VAL A 128 7.26 2.84 11.19
N ARG A 129 7.33 3.92 10.41
CA ARG A 129 6.53 5.12 10.63
C ARG A 129 5.05 4.75 10.48
N ARG A 130 4.44 4.23 11.55
CA ARG A 130 3.00 3.98 11.65
C ARG A 130 2.18 5.24 11.31
N SER A 131 2.80 6.42 11.43
CA SER A 131 2.24 7.69 10.98
C SER A 131 1.92 7.73 9.49
N HIS A 132 2.75 7.17 8.60
CA HIS A 132 2.47 7.17 7.16
C HIS A 132 1.28 6.27 6.79
N PHE A 133 1.08 5.19 7.53
CA PHE A 133 -0.10 4.34 7.38
C PHE A 133 -1.38 5.10 7.76
N LEU A 134 -1.36 5.78 8.92
CA LEU A 134 -2.50 6.56 9.38
C LEU A 134 -2.78 7.77 8.48
N SER A 135 -1.77 8.40 7.88
CA SER A 135 -1.98 9.50 6.94
C SER A 135 -2.66 9.05 5.64
N ILE A 136 -2.35 7.85 5.15
CA ILE A 136 -3.00 7.28 3.96
C ILE A 136 -4.47 6.97 4.27
N ILE A 137 -4.76 6.37 5.42
CA ILE A 137 -6.15 6.09 5.84
C ILE A 137 -6.93 7.37 6.05
N ALA A 138 -6.34 8.36 6.72
CA ALA A 138 -6.96 9.67 6.91
C ALA A 138 -7.28 10.33 5.57
N ALA A 139 -6.37 10.24 4.58
CA ALA A 139 -6.63 10.72 3.23
C ALA A 139 -7.84 10.01 2.61
N TRP A 140 -7.95 8.68 2.69
CA TRP A 140 -9.12 7.94 2.17
C TRP A 140 -10.43 8.34 2.86
N MET A 141 -10.40 8.54 4.18
CA MET A 141 -11.58 8.97 4.94
C MET A 141 -12.06 10.37 4.56
N ILE A 142 -11.17 11.23 4.04
CA ILE A 142 -11.50 12.59 3.63
C ILE A 142 -11.87 12.64 2.14
N THR A 143 -11.13 11.94 1.28
CA THR A 143 -11.35 11.98 -0.17
C THR A 143 -12.63 11.28 -0.60
N LEU A 144 -13.06 10.21 0.08
CA LEU A 144 -14.29 9.52 -0.27
C LEU A 144 -15.55 10.39 -0.03
N PRO A 145 -15.77 11.00 1.15
CA PRO A 145 -16.90 11.91 1.35
C PRO A 145 -16.81 13.15 0.48
N ALA A 146 -15.61 13.72 0.28
CA ALA A 146 -15.43 14.87 -0.60
C ALA A 146 -15.84 14.55 -2.04
N SER A 147 -15.46 13.37 -2.54
CA SER A 147 -15.84 12.92 -3.88
C SER A 147 -17.35 12.67 -3.99
N ALA A 148 -17.96 12.10 -2.96
CA ALA A 148 -19.41 11.89 -2.89
C ALA A 148 -20.18 13.22 -2.86
N ALA A 149 -19.73 14.19 -2.07
CA ALA A 149 -20.34 15.52 -1.99
C ALA A 149 -20.23 16.27 -3.32
N LEU A 150 -19.06 16.22 -3.97
CA LEU A 150 -18.87 16.83 -5.28
C LEU A 150 -19.73 16.17 -6.35
N ALA A 151 -19.82 14.84 -6.36
CA ALA A 151 -20.71 14.12 -7.27
C ALA A 151 -22.19 14.50 -7.05
N ALA A 152 -22.63 14.61 -5.79
CA ALA A 152 -23.98 15.04 -5.45
C ALA A 152 -24.27 16.49 -5.93
N LEU A 153 -23.32 17.40 -5.74
CA LEU A 153 -23.43 18.78 -6.23
C LEU A 153 -23.55 18.81 -7.76
N VAL A 154 -22.69 18.09 -8.48
CA VAL A 154 -22.75 18.04 -9.94
C VAL A 154 -24.08 17.45 -10.42
N ALA A 155 -24.55 16.38 -9.79
CA ALA A 155 -25.84 15.77 -10.14
C ALA A 155 -27.02 16.73 -9.91
N THR A 156 -27.04 17.46 -8.79
CA THR A 156 -28.09 18.44 -8.50
C THR A 156 -28.09 19.61 -9.48
N VAL A 157 -26.91 20.11 -9.88
CA VAL A 157 -26.78 21.16 -10.90
C VAL A 157 -27.27 20.68 -12.26
N ILE A 158 -26.89 19.48 -12.69
CA ILE A 158 -27.36 18.91 -13.97
C ILE A 158 -28.87 18.73 -13.94
N PHE A 159 -29.43 18.22 -12.83
CA PHE A 159 -30.88 18.05 -12.71
C PHE A 159 -31.61 19.39 -12.77
N ALA A 160 -31.13 20.43 -12.08
CA ALA A 160 -31.73 21.76 -12.10
C ALA A 160 -31.60 22.51 -13.44
N LEU A 161 -30.62 22.14 -14.28
CA LEU A 161 -30.43 22.73 -15.61
C LEU A 161 -31.24 22.04 -16.71
N PHE A 162 -31.47 20.73 -16.59
CA PHE A 162 -32.09 19.91 -17.64
C PHE A 162 -33.50 19.41 -17.31
N VAL A 163 -33.99 19.59 -16.08
CA VAL A 163 -35.37 19.32 -15.64
C VAL A 163 -35.98 20.60 -15.09
#